data_AF-R6NXH4-F1
#
_entry.id   AF-R6NXH4-F1
#
_cell.length_a   1.000
_cell.length_b   1.000
_cell.length_c   1.000
_cell.angle_alpha   90.00
_cell.angle_beta   90.00
_cell.angle_gamma   90.00
#
_symmetry.space_group_name_H-M   'P 1'
#
loop_
_entity.id
_entity.type
_entity.pdbx_description
1 polymer ?
#
loop_
_entity_poly.entity_id
_entity_poly.type
_entity_poly.pdbx_seq_one_letter_code
_entity_poly.pdbx_strand_id
1 'polypeptide(L)'
;MKKKVIAIVLAVSVLLSAFVIPASANTVVTNPAERGFYRTVDKIIDTLVGGIAALIKSPKWDAKKDYVSENFYSGTDEFLDAPADGAHWSVGYANASLLTGKELEGDYYVGGSLSVTKKLATEVRDDQKVRTVAISDGRGITIFSSLDAYGMASTDVRAIRGIFAKYAEEKGLDITAINISALHQHSCVDTFGMNGDIVNALFTSCVKNILGIELPSGQNKDYMANLYEKTVNSMIEAVENMTDGTLYYGSVNAAEYIRDKRDPQVFDEELHRLRFVPDDSSKKETWIINGAIHCVGNGAAGTVLTGDYPYYMEKYINETAGANYFYIQGAELAISNKSDGITPEPADVEKYGNRYATLMAYGKRLGELVCSITDETAVSPILNVKYAEVFVPISNNILVLAAKCGLLLNKVVKNGFKYEVVTEIGYAEFGSNLAVAIMPGELAPEIAFGGTDTAAESWLGQDWNFSPFVDASPSRKLLVFGITNDQIGYILNGNSWHSYLTENEEIVSTGPRAGETIASAYLTLVTKVR
;
A
#
# COMPACT_ATOMS: atom_id res chain seq x y z
N MET A 1 29.63 7.22 29.75
CA MET A 1 28.59 6.54 28.95
C MET A 1 27.17 6.77 29.46
N LYS A 2 26.81 6.41 30.71
CA LYS A 2 25.44 6.56 31.24
C LYS A 2 24.81 7.96 31.07
N LYS A 3 25.55 9.05 31.34
CA LYS A 3 25.04 10.44 31.17
C LYS A 3 24.77 10.83 29.70
N LYS A 4 25.57 10.34 28.75
CA LYS A 4 25.36 10.58 27.31
C LYS A 4 24.16 9.79 26.79
N VAL A 5 24.01 8.55 27.25
CA VAL A 5 22.84 7.71 26.94
C VAL A 5 21.56 8.33 27.50
N ILE A 6 21.57 8.82 28.75
CA ILE A 6 20.41 9.51 29.37
C ILE A 6 20.05 10.82 28.62
N ALA A 7 21.04 11.57 28.14
CA ALA A 7 20.80 12.78 27.36
C ALA A 7 20.20 12.47 25.97
N ILE A 8 20.65 11.40 25.32
CA ILE A 8 20.07 10.90 24.06
C ILE A 8 18.63 10.42 24.31
N VAL A 9 18.41 9.68 25.40
CA VAL A 9 17.09 9.20 25.83
C VAL A 9 16.10 10.35 26.04
N LEU A 10 16.52 11.41 26.74
CA LEU A 10 15.70 12.61 26.96
C LEU A 10 15.44 13.38 25.67
N ALA A 11 16.45 13.52 24.81
CA ALA A 11 16.30 14.19 23.50
C ALA A 11 15.33 13.44 22.58
N VAL A 12 15.44 12.11 22.51
CA VAL A 12 14.53 11.24 21.76
C VAL A 12 13.11 11.31 22.34
N SER A 13 12.94 11.29 23.66
CA SER A 13 11.61 11.36 24.31
C SER A 13 10.90 12.69 24.05
N VAL A 14 11.64 13.81 24.03
CA VAL A 14 11.10 15.14 23.69
C VAL A 14 10.73 15.23 22.21
N LEU A 15 11.58 14.69 21.32
CA LEU A 15 11.28 14.59 19.89
C LEU A 15 10.05 13.72 19.61
N LEU A 16 9.92 12.56 20.27
CA LEU A 16 8.73 11.70 20.18
C LEU A 16 7.47 12.37 20.71
N SER A 17 7.55 13.14 21.80
CA SER A 17 6.38 13.89 22.28
C SER A 17 5.90 14.93 21.28
N ALA A 18 6.77 15.42 20.38
CA ALA A 18 6.38 16.27 19.27
C ALA A 18 5.76 15.48 18.09
N PHE A 19 6.22 14.24 17.84
CA PHE A 19 5.65 13.32 16.84
C PHE A 19 4.29 12.71 17.24
N VAL A 20 3.92 12.78 18.53
CA VAL A 20 2.65 12.24 19.07
C VAL A 20 1.56 13.33 19.18
N ILE A 21 1.87 14.59 18.85
CA ILE A 21 0.84 15.62 18.70
C ILE A 21 0.20 15.39 17.32
N PRO A 22 -1.05 14.91 17.22
CA PRO A 22 -1.73 14.87 15.95
C PRO A 22 -1.76 16.30 15.40
N ALA A 23 -1.19 16.51 14.21
CA ALA A 23 -1.37 17.78 13.53
C ALA A 23 -2.88 18.05 13.42
N SER A 24 -3.35 19.13 14.04
CA SER A 24 -4.75 19.54 13.90
C SER A 24 -4.90 20.09 12.48
N ALA A 25 -5.67 19.40 11.65
CA ALA A 25 -5.92 19.67 10.23
C ALA A 25 -6.68 20.99 9.94
N ASN A 26 -6.39 22.09 10.65
CA ASN A 26 -7.23 23.29 10.62
C ASN A 26 -6.59 24.57 10.10
N THR A 27 -5.33 24.55 9.62
CA THR A 27 -4.79 25.70 8.88
C THR A 27 -3.69 25.27 7.93
N VAL A 28 -3.99 25.24 6.63
CA VAL A 28 -2.97 25.25 5.58
C VAL A 28 -2.15 26.53 5.77
N VAL A 29 -0.86 26.37 6.04
CA VAL A 29 0.05 27.51 6.22
C VAL A 29 0.28 28.14 4.84
N THR A 30 -0.50 29.16 4.53
CA THR A 30 -0.44 29.86 3.23
C THR A 30 0.57 31.01 3.24
N ASN A 31 0.96 31.52 4.41
CA ASN A 31 1.87 32.67 4.52
C ASN A 31 3.34 32.27 4.26
N PRO A 32 4.04 32.87 3.29
CA PRO A 32 5.45 32.58 3.00
C PRO A 32 6.40 32.73 4.19
N ALA A 33 6.15 33.70 5.09
CA ALA A 33 6.98 33.91 6.28
C ALA A 33 6.82 32.75 7.28
N GLU A 34 5.59 32.25 7.43
CA GLU A 34 5.27 31.14 8.31
C GLU A 34 5.80 29.81 7.74
N ARG A 35 5.65 29.57 6.43
CA ARG A 35 6.33 28.47 5.72
C ARG A 35 7.86 28.53 5.92
N GLY A 36 8.43 29.73 5.89
CA GLY A 36 9.86 29.97 6.17
C GLY A 36 10.27 29.58 7.60
N PHE A 37 9.44 29.90 8.59
CA PHE A 37 9.63 29.50 9.97
C PHE A 37 9.58 27.97 10.13
N TYR A 38 8.53 27.32 9.64
CA TYR A 38 8.38 25.87 9.70
C TYR A 38 9.55 25.12 9.05
N ARG A 39 9.98 25.53 7.84
CA ARG A 39 11.17 24.96 7.18
C ARG A 39 12.45 25.11 8.01
N THR A 40 12.56 26.17 8.80
CA THR A 40 13.71 26.35 9.71
C THR A 40 13.62 25.39 10.89
N VAL A 41 12.43 25.21 11.45
CA VAL A 41 12.18 24.23 12.53
C VAL A 41 12.42 22.80 12.04
N ASP A 42 11.93 22.43 10.86
CA ASP A 42 12.17 21.10 10.27
C ASP A 42 13.65 20.81 10.09
N LYS A 43 14.44 21.80 9.62
CA LYS A 43 15.90 21.64 9.51
C LYS A 43 16.57 21.40 10.86
N ILE A 44 16.08 22.03 11.92
CA ILE A 44 16.58 21.80 13.28
C ILE A 44 16.22 20.38 13.73
N ILE A 45 14.96 19.96 13.55
CA ILE A 45 14.49 18.60 13.87
C ILE A 45 15.33 17.57 13.11
N ASP A 46 15.43 17.71 11.79
CA ASP A 46 16.16 16.78 10.92
C ASP A 46 17.65 16.70 11.29
N THR A 47 18.29 17.83 11.61
CA THR A 47 19.70 17.86 12.06
C THR A 47 19.87 17.12 13.41
N LEU A 48 18.96 17.35 14.36
CA LEU A 48 19.01 16.69 15.67
C LEU A 48 18.78 15.19 15.54
N VAL A 49 17.75 14.79 14.79
CA VAL A 49 17.41 13.38 14.55
C VAL A 49 18.52 12.69 13.76
N GLY A 50 19.08 13.33 12.73
CA GLY A 50 20.23 12.81 11.98
C GLY A 50 21.46 12.64 12.86
N GLY A 51 21.72 13.58 13.77
CA GLY A 51 22.75 13.46 14.79
C GLY A 51 22.56 12.26 15.71
N ILE A 52 21.33 11.99 16.15
CA ILE A 52 20.98 10.80 16.95
C ILE A 52 21.16 9.53 16.11
N ALA A 53 20.62 9.50 14.89
CA ALA A 53 20.69 8.35 13.98
C ALA A 53 22.14 8.01 13.62
N ALA A 54 23.06 8.98 13.57
CA ALA A 54 24.48 8.76 13.36
C ALA A 54 25.17 8.04 14.53
N LEU A 55 24.62 8.14 15.75
CA LEU A 55 25.12 7.43 16.94
C LEU A 55 24.64 5.97 16.99
N ILE A 56 23.61 5.62 16.22
CA ILE A 56 23.07 4.26 16.13
C ILE A 56 23.76 3.52 15.00
N LYS A 57 24.36 2.37 15.35
CA LYS A 57 24.94 1.46 14.36
C LYS A 57 23.85 1.08 13.36
N SER A 58 24.13 1.20 12.06
CA SER A 58 23.17 0.74 11.05
C SER A 58 23.12 -0.79 11.05
N PRO A 59 21.96 -1.39 10.74
CA PRO A 59 21.91 -2.78 10.30
C PRO A 59 22.89 -3.02 9.15
N LYS A 60 23.18 -4.29 8.86
CA LYS A 60 24.07 -4.66 7.75
C LYS A 60 23.37 -4.39 6.41
N TRP A 61 23.35 -3.13 6.00
CA TRP A 61 22.92 -2.69 4.67
C TRP A 61 24.09 -2.77 3.71
N ASP A 62 23.85 -3.46 2.61
CA ASP A 62 24.79 -3.69 1.51
C ASP A 62 25.10 -2.37 0.80
N ALA A 63 26.26 -2.29 0.14
CA ALA A 63 26.48 -1.18 -0.79
C ALA A 63 25.60 -1.39 -2.03
N LYS A 64 25.12 -0.31 -2.65
CA LYS A 64 24.26 -0.37 -3.85
C LYS A 64 24.88 -1.20 -4.98
N LYS A 65 26.19 -1.07 -5.19
CA LYS A 65 26.95 -1.83 -6.20
C LYS A 65 26.97 -3.35 -5.94
N ASP A 66 26.70 -3.76 -4.71
CA ASP A 66 26.69 -5.15 -4.26
C ASP A 66 25.26 -5.68 -4.12
N TYR A 67 24.24 -4.88 -4.47
CA TYR A 67 22.85 -5.29 -4.49
C TYR A 67 22.62 -6.35 -5.57
N VAL A 68 21.98 -7.45 -5.18
CA VAL A 68 21.54 -8.52 -6.08
C VAL A 68 20.03 -8.56 -6.02
N SER A 69 19.40 -8.47 -7.20
CA SER A 69 17.96 -8.66 -7.33
C SER A 69 17.64 -10.15 -7.32
N GLU A 70 16.68 -10.54 -6.49
CA GLU A 70 16.22 -11.93 -6.32
C GLU A 70 14.70 -11.92 -6.35
N ASN A 71 14.08 -12.94 -6.97
CA ASN A 71 12.63 -13.09 -7.10
C ASN A 71 11.92 -11.83 -7.67
N PHE A 72 12.60 -11.16 -8.60
CA PHE A 72 12.05 -10.06 -9.39
C PHE A 72 11.47 -10.57 -10.71
N TYR A 73 10.26 -10.09 -11.03
CA TYR A 73 9.57 -10.38 -12.28
C TYR A 73 9.56 -9.13 -13.14
N SER A 74 10.25 -9.16 -14.29
CA SER A 74 10.33 -7.99 -15.17
C SER A 74 9.06 -7.74 -15.99
N GLY A 75 8.12 -8.70 -15.97
CA GLY A 75 6.90 -8.71 -16.76
C GLY A 75 7.10 -9.28 -18.16
N THR A 76 6.19 -8.95 -19.08
CA THR A 76 6.22 -9.36 -20.50
C THR A 76 7.43 -8.78 -21.23
N ASP A 77 7.96 -9.55 -22.17
CA ASP A 77 9.05 -9.14 -23.05
C ASP A 77 8.58 -8.19 -24.16
N GLU A 78 7.43 -8.49 -24.76
CA GLU A 78 6.84 -7.72 -25.85
C GLU A 78 5.41 -7.27 -25.51
N PHE A 79 5.13 -5.98 -25.77
CA PHE A 79 3.81 -5.39 -25.61
C PHE A 79 3.03 -5.51 -26.91
N LEU A 80 1.82 -6.04 -26.84
CA LEU A 80 0.93 -6.14 -27.99
C LEU A 80 -0.08 -4.99 -28.04
N ASP A 81 -0.40 -4.56 -29.25
CA ASP A 81 -1.48 -3.59 -29.53
C ASP A 81 -2.77 -4.25 -30.01
N ALA A 82 -2.69 -5.52 -30.40
CA ALA A 82 -3.83 -6.34 -30.80
C ALA A 82 -3.73 -7.71 -30.12
N PRO A 83 -4.85 -8.41 -29.88
CA PRO A 83 -4.81 -9.75 -29.33
C PRO A 83 -3.98 -10.70 -30.21
N ALA A 84 -3.22 -11.59 -29.58
CA ALA A 84 -2.52 -12.66 -30.30
C ALA A 84 -3.51 -13.65 -30.94
N ASP A 85 -3.05 -14.45 -31.90
CA ASP A 85 -3.86 -15.49 -32.51
C ASP A 85 -4.35 -16.49 -31.44
N GLY A 86 -5.67 -16.65 -31.31
CA GLY A 86 -6.28 -17.52 -30.30
C GLY A 86 -6.26 -16.95 -28.87
N ALA A 87 -5.93 -15.67 -28.70
CA ALA A 87 -5.97 -15.01 -27.39
C ALA A 87 -7.37 -15.07 -26.77
N HIS A 88 -7.40 -15.39 -25.48
CA HIS A 88 -8.58 -15.49 -24.66
C HIS A 88 -8.21 -15.12 -23.23
N TRP A 89 -9.18 -14.67 -22.44
CA TRP A 89 -8.95 -14.50 -21.01
C TRP A 89 -9.10 -15.84 -20.32
N SER A 90 -8.11 -16.18 -19.50
CA SER A 90 -8.21 -17.26 -18.53
C SER A 90 -7.97 -16.69 -17.14
N VAL A 91 -8.95 -16.84 -16.25
CA VAL A 91 -8.91 -16.26 -14.89
C VAL A 91 -9.26 -17.32 -13.86
N GLY A 92 -8.45 -17.37 -12.80
CA GLY A 92 -8.70 -18.18 -11.63
C GLY A 92 -8.72 -17.33 -10.37
N TYR A 93 -9.39 -17.83 -9.33
CA TYR A 93 -9.58 -17.13 -8.08
C TYR A 93 -9.45 -18.08 -6.90
N ALA A 94 -8.88 -17.59 -5.80
CA ALA A 94 -8.90 -18.23 -4.51
C ALA A 94 -8.84 -17.20 -3.38
N ASN A 95 -9.23 -17.60 -2.17
CA ASN A 95 -9.03 -16.79 -0.97
C ASN A 95 -8.79 -17.68 0.24
N ALA A 96 -8.16 -17.13 1.27
CA ALA A 96 -7.94 -17.80 2.54
C ALA A 96 -7.93 -16.81 3.69
N SER A 97 -8.41 -17.25 4.86
CA SER A 97 -8.22 -16.51 6.11
C SER A 97 -6.74 -16.46 6.49
N LEU A 98 -6.28 -15.28 6.87
CA LEU A 98 -4.97 -14.99 7.44
C LEU A 98 -4.95 -15.13 8.96
N LEU A 99 -6.13 -15.23 9.60
CA LEU A 99 -6.23 -15.46 11.04
C LEU A 99 -5.75 -16.87 11.40
N THR A 100 -4.97 -16.95 12.46
CA THR A 100 -4.44 -18.17 13.07
C THR A 100 -5.35 -18.72 14.16
N GLY A 101 -6.25 -17.88 14.68
CA GLY A 101 -7.07 -18.16 15.87
C GLY A 101 -6.34 -17.88 17.19
N LYS A 102 -5.13 -17.33 17.14
CA LYS A 102 -4.27 -17.02 18.29
C LYS A 102 -3.97 -15.53 18.43
N GLU A 103 -4.66 -14.67 17.70
CA GLU A 103 -4.39 -13.23 17.66
C GLU A 103 -4.52 -12.55 19.03
N LEU A 104 -5.23 -13.18 19.98
CA LEU A 104 -5.40 -12.70 21.35
C LEU A 104 -4.43 -13.36 22.35
N GLU A 105 -3.55 -14.25 21.88
CA GLU A 105 -2.64 -15.08 22.68
C GLU A 105 -1.18 -14.64 22.49
N GLY A 106 -0.86 -13.42 22.95
CA GLY A 106 0.52 -12.92 23.01
C GLY A 106 0.69 -11.54 22.39
N ASP A 107 1.91 -11.26 21.95
CA ASP A 107 2.27 -9.96 21.36
C ASP A 107 1.86 -9.93 19.87
N TYR A 108 0.56 -9.76 19.61
CA TYR A 108 0.01 -9.44 18.29
C TYR A 108 -0.32 -7.95 18.27
N TYR A 109 0.54 -7.14 17.66
CA TYR A 109 0.31 -5.70 17.54
C TYR A 109 -0.72 -5.41 16.46
N VAL A 110 -1.54 -4.39 16.66
CA VAL A 110 -2.49 -3.89 15.66
C VAL A 110 -1.83 -2.84 14.79
N GLY A 111 -1.90 -3.03 13.47
CA GLY A 111 -1.40 -2.11 12.44
C GLY A 111 -2.06 -0.72 12.48
N GLY A 112 -1.54 0.23 11.70
CA GLY A 112 -2.21 1.51 11.44
C GLY A 112 -1.65 2.75 12.14
N SER A 113 -1.04 2.63 13.32
CA SER A 113 -0.59 3.82 14.04
C SER A 113 0.54 3.53 15.01
N LEU A 114 1.57 4.38 14.99
CA LEU A 114 2.60 4.40 16.03
C LEU A 114 1.95 4.66 17.39
N SER A 115 2.40 3.91 18.41
CA SER A 115 1.91 4.04 19.77
C SER A 115 3.04 3.93 20.78
N VAL A 116 3.01 4.82 21.78
CA VAL A 116 3.97 4.78 22.92
C VAL A 116 3.65 3.66 23.90
N THR A 117 2.41 3.16 23.88
CA THR A 117 1.98 1.96 24.61
C THR A 117 1.86 0.77 23.66
N LYS A 118 2.06 -0.45 24.15
CA LYS A 118 1.82 -1.65 23.32
C LYS A 118 0.37 -1.69 22.86
N LYS A 119 0.16 -1.65 21.55
CA LYS A 119 -1.17 -1.71 20.91
C LYS A 119 -1.48 -3.16 20.52
N LEU A 120 -1.69 -4.01 21.52
CA LEU A 120 -1.97 -5.43 21.32
C LEU A 120 -3.44 -5.66 20.93
N ALA A 121 -3.70 -6.66 20.09
CA ALA A 121 -5.05 -7.05 19.74
C ALA A 121 -5.85 -7.49 20.97
N THR A 122 -7.08 -6.98 21.10
CA THR A 122 -7.97 -7.28 22.24
C THR A 122 -9.24 -8.00 21.82
N GLU A 123 -9.59 -7.94 20.53
CA GLU A 123 -10.81 -8.51 19.97
C GLU A 123 -10.58 -8.78 18.48
N VAL A 124 -11.20 -9.83 17.94
CA VAL A 124 -11.31 -10.10 16.51
C VAL A 124 -12.79 -10.10 16.16
N ARG A 125 -13.23 -9.19 15.28
CA ARG A 125 -14.67 -9.05 14.96
C ARG A 125 -15.09 -9.74 13.67
N ASP A 126 -14.21 -9.80 12.71
CA ASP A 126 -14.44 -10.39 11.40
C ASP A 126 -13.11 -10.92 10.83
N ASP A 127 -13.18 -11.49 9.63
CA ASP A 127 -12.04 -12.18 9.03
C ASP A 127 -11.07 -11.20 8.37
N GLN A 128 -9.78 -11.54 8.40
CA GLN A 128 -8.74 -10.93 7.57
C GLN A 128 -8.30 -11.97 6.57
N LYS A 129 -8.36 -11.68 5.28
CA LYS A 129 -8.08 -12.63 4.21
C LYS A 129 -6.99 -12.18 3.26
N VAL A 130 -6.41 -13.15 2.58
CA VAL A 130 -5.79 -12.96 1.27
C VAL A 130 -6.79 -13.37 0.20
N ARG A 131 -6.88 -12.58 -0.86
CA ARG A 131 -7.69 -12.87 -2.06
C ARG A 131 -6.76 -12.81 -3.25
N THR A 132 -6.78 -13.82 -4.11
CA THR A 132 -5.83 -13.96 -5.21
C THR A 132 -6.56 -14.20 -6.51
N VAL A 133 -6.15 -13.49 -7.55
CA VAL A 133 -6.54 -13.72 -8.94
C VAL A 133 -5.31 -14.08 -9.77
N ALA A 134 -5.42 -15.14 -10.55
CA ALA A 134 -4.44 -15.50 -11.58
C ALA A 134 -5.07 -15.19 -12.94
N ILE A 135 -4.39 -14.43 -13.79
CA ILE A 135 -4.92 -13.91 -15.06
C ILE A 135 -3.93 -14.20 -16.18
N SER A 136 -4.42 -14.71 -17.30
CA SER A 136 -3.65 -14.92 -18.53
C SER A 136 -4.45 -14.45 -19.74
N ASP A 137 -3.76 -13.87 -20.72
CA ASP A 137 -4.28 -13.61 -22.07
C ASP A 137 -3.86 -14.72 -23.08
N GLY A 138 -3.26 -15.80 -22.58
CA GLY A 138 -2.66 -16.88 -23.34
C GLY A 138 -1.13 -16.82 -23.44
N ARG A 139 -0.48 -15.73 -23.00
CA ARG A 139 0.99 -15.53 -23.11
C ARG A 139 1.77 -15.67 -21.81
N GLY A 140 1.12 -16.16 -20.77
CA GLY A 140 1.70 -16.37 -19.44
C GLY A 140 0.79 -15.87 -18.32
N ILE A 141 1.06 -16.30 -17.09
CA ILE A 141 0.19 -16.04 -15.94
C ILE A 141 0.73 -14.86 -15.15
N THR A 142 -0.11 -13.83 -14.97
CA THR A 142 0.10 -12.77 -14.00
C THR A 142 -0.80 -13.00 -12.79
N ILE A 143 -0.21 -13.01 -11.60
CA ILE A 143 -0.91 -13.24 -10.34
C ILE A 143 -1.02 -11.91 -9.59
N PHE A 144 -2.18 -11.61 -9.03
CA PHE A 144 -2.38 -10.53 -8.07
C PHE A 144 -2.98 -11.09 -6.78
N SER A 145 -2.33 -10.86 -5.66
CA SER A 145 -2.83 -11.15 -4.32
C SER A 145 -3.07 -9.85 -3.57
N SER A 146 -4.22 -9.73 -2.93
CA SER A 146 -4.59 -8.59 -2.10
C SER A 146 -4.87 -9.06 -0.67
N LEU A 147 -4.15 -8.47 0.28
CA LEU A 147 -4.14 -8.88 1.67
C LEU A 147 -4.87 -7.85 2.53
N ASP A 148 -5.72 -8.34 3.43
CA ASP A 148 -6.24 -7.61 4.58
C ASP A 148 -5.08 -7.38 5.58
N ALA A 149 -4.26 -6.39 5.28
CA ALA A 149 -2.98 -6.11 5.91
C ALA A 149 -2.69 -4.60 5.95
N TYR A 150 -1.78 -4.18 6.83
CA TYR A 150 -1.39 -2.78 6.97
C TYR A 150 -0.41 -2.37 5.86
N GLY A 151 0.49 -3.27 5.48
CA GLY A 151 1.51 -3.04 4.47
C GLY A 151 2.45 -4.23 4.42
N MET A 152 3.18 -4.37 3.31
CA MET A 152 4.15 -5.45 3.12
C MET A 152 5.47 -4.86 2.66
N ALA A 153 6.56 -5.19 3.33
CA ALA A 153 7.88 -4.80 2.86
C ALA A 153 8.27 -5.65 1.63
N SER A 154 9.05 -5.06 0.71
CA SER A 154 9.56 -5.79 -0.46
C SER A 154 10.32 -7.06 -0.10
N THR A 155 11.00 -7.12 1.05
CA THR A 155 11.68 -8.34 1.52
C THR A 155 10.70 -9.50 1.72
N ASP A 156 9.52 -9.21 2.26
CA ASP A 156 8.49 -10.21 2.56
C ASP A 156 7.78 -10.64 1.27
N VAL A 157 7.49 -9.67 0.39
CA VAL A 157 6.97 -9.93 -0.96
C VAL A 157 7.92 -10.84 -1.75
N ARG A 158 9.22 -10.53 -1.77
CA ARG A 158 10.23 -11.35 -2.47
C ARG A 158 10.39 -12.74 -1.85
N ALA A 159 10.21 -12.88 -0.54
CA ALA A 159 10.23 -14.18 0.13
C ALA A 159 9.04 -15.05 -0.30
N ILE A 160 7.82 -14.50 -0.30
CA ILE A 160 6.60 -15.19 -0.76
C ILE A 160 6.75 -15.62 -2.23
N ARG A 161 7.22 -14.70 -3.09
CA ARG A 161 7.51 -14.99 -4.50
C ARG A 161 8.51 -16.15 -4.65
N GLY A 162 9.57 -16.18 -3.85
CA GLY A 162 10.55 -17.28 -3.87
C GLY A 162 10.00 -18.63 -3.44
N ILE A 163 8.98 -18.67 -2.56
CA ILE A 163 8.30 -19.91 -2.19
C ILE A 163 7.44 -20.40 -3.37
N PHE A 164 6.63 -19.51 -3.95
CA PHE A 164 5.79 -19.85 -5.10
C PHE A 164 6.59 -20.22 -6.35
N ALA A 165 7.73 -19.55 -6.60
CA ALA A 165 8.58 -19.81 -7.75
C ALA A 165 9.05 -21.28 -7.81
N LYS A 166 9.30 -21.92 -6.66
CA LYS A 166 9.63 -23.35 -6.61
C LYS A 166 8.49 -24.23 -7.10
N TYR A 167 7.26 -23.96 -6.65
CA TYR A 167 6.07 -24.65 -7.14
C TYR A 167 5.89 -24.44 -8.65
N ALA A 168 6.05 -23.20 -9.14
CA ALA A 168 5.93 -22.88 -10.55
C ALA A 168 6.96 -23.63 -11.42
N GLU A 169 8.22 -23.71 -10.97
CA GLU A 169 9.27 -24.47 -11.64
C GLU A 169 8.95 -25.97 -11.65
N GLU A 170 8.54 -26.55 -10.51
CA GLU A 170 8.18 -27.97 -10.40
C GLU A 170 7.00 -28.35 -11.30
N LYS A 171 6.08 -27.42 -11.56
CA LYS A 171 4.89 -27.61 -12.40
C LYS A 171 5.08 -27.19 -13.86
N GLY A 172 6.21 -26.56 -14.19
CA GLY A 172 6.45 -26.01 -15.53
C GLY A 172 5.48 -24.89 -15.90
N LEU A 173 5.07 -24.07 -14.92
CA LEU A 173 4.16 -22.95 -15.15
C LEU A 173 4.90 -21.74 -15.72
N ASP A 174 4.31 -21.12 -16.74
CA ASP A 174 4.81 -19.86 -17.30
C ASP A 174 4.23 -18.67 -16.51
N ILE A 175 5.03 -18.14 -15.57
CA ILE A 175 4.65 -17.04 -14.69
C ILE A 175 5.30 -15.75 -15.17
N THR A 176 4.48 -14.84 -15.69
CA THR A 176 4.90 -13.53 -16.18
C THR A 176 5.23 -12.56 -15.03
N ALA A 177 4.36 -12.53 -14.01
CA ALA A 177 4.54 -11.69 -12.83
C ALA A 177 3.69 -12.17 -11.65
N ILE A 178 4.13 -11.83 -10.44
CA ILE A 178 3.40 -12.06 -9.19
C ILE A 178 3.34 -10.73 -8.46
N ASN A 179 2.15 -10.23 -8.14
CA ASN A 179 1.94 -8.98 -7.42
C ASN A 179 1.28 -9.24 -6.07
N ILE A 180 1.77 -8.59 -5.02
CA ILE A 180 1.24 -8.74 -3.66
C ILE A 180 0.96 -7.35 -3.10
N SER A 181 -0.30 -7.09 -2.78
CA SER A 181 -0.80 -5.78 -2.37
C SER A 181 -1.40 -5.86 -0.98
N ALA A 182 -1.38 -4.75 -0.25
CA ALA A 182 -2.10 -4.61 1.02
C ALA A 182 -3.28 -3.65 0.85
N LEU A 183 -4.41 -3.93 1.51
CA LEU A 183 -5.54 -3.01 1.57
C LEU A 183 -5.31 -1.82 2.52
N HIS A 184 -4.20 -1.85 3.24
CA HIS A 184 -3.77 -0.82 4.17
C HIS A 184 -4.80 -0.54 5.27
N GLN A 185 -5.18 -1.62 5.95
CA GLN A 185 -6.07 -1.56 7.09
C GLN A 185 -5.34 -1.07 8.33
N HIS A 186 -6.00 -0.18 9.08
CA HIS A 186 -5.48 0.33 10.35
C HIS A 186 -6.04 -0.42 11.57
N SER A 187 -6.65 -1.57 11.31
CA SER A 187 -7.26 -2.47 12.30
C SER A 187 -6.96 -3.95 11.96
N CYS A 188 -5.80 -4.23 11.38
CA CYS A 188 -5.33 -5.59 11.10
C CYS A 188 -4.14 -5.94 11.99
N VAL A 189 -3.66 -7.19 11.96
CA VAL A 189 -2.38 -7.53 12.60
C VAL A 189 -1.25 -6.77 11.92
N ASP A 190 -0.25 -6.30 12.68
CA ASP A 190 0.87 -5.53 12.13
C ASP A 190 1.78 -6.42 11.26
N THR A 191 1.54 -6.36 9.95
CA THR A 191 2.33 -7.08 8.94
C THR A 191 3.56 -6.32 8.48
N PHE A 192 3.72 -5.05 8.85
CA PHE A 192 4.86 -4.22 8.43
C PHE A 192 5.93 -4.08 9.52
N GLY A 193 5.53 -4.25 10.79
CA GLY A 193 6.42 -4.27 11.95
C GLY A 193 6.63 -2.92 12.63
N MET A 194 6.06 -1.85 12.07
CA MET A 194 6.25 -0.47 12.54
C MET A 194 5.51 -0.17 13.85
N ASN A 195 4.50 -0.96 14.22
CA ASN A 195 3.60 -0.70 15.36
C ASN A 195 3.97 -1.51 16.61
N GLY A 196 5.17 -2.10 16.63
CA GLY A 196 5.73 -2.78 17.80
C GLY A 196 6.05 -1.83 18.96
N ASP A 197 6.70 -2.35 20.00
CA ASP A 197 7.08 -1.57 21.18
C ASP A 197 8.17 -0.52 20.84
N ILE A 198 7.71 0.69 20.46
CA ILE A 198 8.55 1.83 20.06
C ILE A 198 9.53 2.23 21.16
N VAL A 199 9.10 2.17 22.43
CA VAL A 199 9.93 2.49 23.59
C VAL A 199 11.11 1.51 23.65
N ASN A 200 10.82 0.21 23.56
CA ASN A 200 11.85 -0.83 23.54
C ASN A 200 12.77 -0.70 22.32
N ALA A 201 12.22 -0.38 21.15
CA ALA A 201 13.00 -0.15 19.93
C ALA A 201 13.97 1.02 20.10
N LEU A 202 13.52 2.16 20.60
CA LEU A 202 14.37 3.34 20.69
C LEU A 202 15.40 3.25 21.82
N PHE A 203 15.11 2.55 22.92
CA PHE A 203 16.02 2.43 24.06
C PHE A 203 16.97 1.23 24.00
N THR A 204 16.55 0.12 23.41
CA THR A 204 17.34 -1.12 23.44
C THR A 204 17.91 -1.50 22.08
N SER A 205 17.35 -1.05 20.95
CA SER A 205 17.82 -1.47 19.62
C SER A 205 19.26 -1.10 19.34
N CYS A 206 19.74 0.04 19.86
CA CYS A 206 21.16 0.40 19.77
C CYS A 206 22.07 -0.66 20.38
N VAL A 207 21.71 -1.14 21.57
CA VAL A 207 22.47 -2.15 22.31
C VAL A 207 22.30 -3.52 21.66
N LYS A 208 21.07 -3.90 21.31
CA LYS A 208 20.75 -5.17 20.64
C LYS A 208 21.48 -5.31 19.31
N ASN A 209 21.46 -4.28 18.46
CA ASN A 209 22.16 -4.30 17.17
C ASN A 209 23.69 -4.38 17.33
N ILE A 210 24.27 -3.72 18.34
CA ILE A 210 25.70 -3.87 18.66
C ILE A 210 26.01 -5.32 19.05
N LEU A 211 25.13 -5.96 19.82
CA LEU A 211 25.27 -7.33 20.31
C LEU A 211 24.82 -8.41 19.29
N GLY A 212 24.32 -8.01 18.11
CA GLY A 212 23.77 -8.94 17.13
C GLY A 212 22.46 -9.63 17.56
N ILE A 213 21.75 -9.05 18.54
CA ILE A 213 20.44 -9.51 18.99
C ILE A 213 19.37 -8.96 18.05
N GLU A 214 18.38 -9.78 17.75
CA GLU A 214 17.22 -9.41 16.93
C GLU A 214 16.54 -8.14 17.46
N LEU A 215 16.25 -7.23 16.53
CA LEU A 215 15.60 -5.96 16.87
C LEU A 215 14.09 -6.21 17.10
N PRO A 216 13.47 -5.45 18.01
CA PRO A 216 12.03 -5.54 18.21
C PRO A 216 11.29 -5.15 16.92
N SER A 217 10.31 -5.96 16.54
CA SER A 217 9.37 -5.72 15.43
C SER A 217 7.95 -5.89 15.96
N GLY A 218 7.00 -5.15 15.38
CA GLY A 218 5.57 -5.38 15.60
C GLY A 218 5.05 -6.66 14.95
N GLN A 219 5.80 -7.22 13.98
CA GLN A 219 5.43 -8.48 13.34
C GLN A 219 5.48 -9.64 14.34
N ASN A 220 4.37 -10.37 14.40
CA ASN A 220 4.33 -11.67 15.05
C ASN A 220 4.82 -12.76 14.08
N LYS A 221 5.82 -13.55 14.48
CA LYS A 221 6.46 -14.54 13.60
C LYS A 221 5.52 -15.67 13.16
N ASP A 222 4.67 -16.14 14.06
CA ASP A 222 3.72 -17.23 13.77
C ASP A 222 2.63 -16.72 12.80
N TYR A 223 2.17 -15.48 13.01
CA TYR A 223 1.26 -14.83 12.07
C TYR A 223 1.87 -14.66 10.68
N MET A 224 3.11 -14.13 10.60
CA MET A 224 3.77 -13.92 9.29
C MET A 224 4.05 -15.25 8.58
N ALA A 225 4.41 -16.31 9.31
CA ALA A 225 4.56 -17.65 8.73
C ALA A 225 3.24 -18.18 8.15
N ASN A 226 2.13 -18.04 8.89
CA ASN A 226 0.80 -18.38 8.39
C ASN A 226 0.42 -17.51 7.18
N LEU A 227 0.68 -16.21 7.22
CA LEU A 227 0.40 -15.29 6.11
C LEU A 227 1.14 -15.72 4.85
N TYR A 228 2.41 -16.12 4.94
CA TYR A 228 3.18 -16.61 3.79
C TYR A 228 2.56 -17.88 3.22
N GLU A 229 2.28 -18.86 4.08
CA GLU A 229 1.67 -20.13 3.69
C GLU A 229 0.31 -19.91 3.00
N LYS A 230 -0.59 -19.13 3.63
CA LYS A 230 -1.93 -18.85 3.09
C LYS A 230 -1.88 -18.07 1.79
N THR A 231 -0.96 -17.12 1.68
CA THR A 231 -0.76 -16.36 0.44
C THR A 231 -0.32 -17.28 -0.69
N VAL A 232 0.73 -18.08 -0.49
CA VAL A 232 1.22 -19.03 -1.51
C VAL A 232 0.15 -20.05 -1.88
N ASN A 233 -0.53 -20.65 -0.90
CA ASN A 233 -1.58 -21.63 -1.17
C ASN A 233 -2.75 -21.01 -1.97
N SER A 234 -3.11 -19.76 -1.69
CA SER A 234 -4.13 -19.06 -2.49
C SER A 234 -3.65 -18.80 -3.93
N MET A 235 -2.36 -18.55 -4.16
CA MET A 235 -1.81 -18.41 -5.51
C MET A 235 -1.86 -19.75 -6.27
N ILE A 236 -1.48 -20.84 -5.60
CA ILE A 236 -1.55 -22.20 -6.15
C ILE A 236 -2.99 -22.52 -6.55
N GLU A 237 -3.94 -22.36 -5.63
CA GLU A 237 -5.35 -22.64 -5.88
C GLU A 237 -5.94 -21.73 -6.97
N ALA A 238 -5.57 -20.45 -7.00
CA ALA A 238 -6.01 -19.54 -8.06
C ALA A 238 -5.51 -19.99 -9.44
N VAL A 239 -4.26 -20.43 -9.57
CA VAL A 239 -3.74 -20.97 -10.85
C VAL A 239 -4.44 -22.28 -11.22
N GLU A 240 -4.63 -23.19 -10.26
CA GLU A 240 -5.30 -24.48 -10.51
C GLU A 240 -6.78 -24.33 -10.87
N ASN A 241 -7.42 -23.23 -10.45
CA ASN A 241 -8.82 -22.92 -10.74
C ASN A 241 -9.04 -22.05 -11.99
N MET A 242 -7.99 -21.74 -12.77
CA MET A 242 -8.13 -20.93 -13.98
C MET A 242 -9.13 -21.55 -14.96
N THR A 243 -10.00 -20.70 -15.51
CA THR A 243 -11.01 -21.06 -16.50
C THR A 243 -11.13 -19.95 -17.53
N ASP A 244 -11.51 -20.30 -18.74
CA ASP A 244 -11.63 -19.35 -19.84
C ASP A 244 -12.95 -18.57 -19.77
N GLY A 245 -12.95 -17.37 -20.33
CA GLY A 245 -14.13 -16.52 -20.30
C GLY A 245 -13.90 -15.15 -20.91
N THR A 246 -14.81 -14.22 -20.59
CA THR A 246 -14.79 -12.84 -21.08
C THR A 246 -14.61 -11.85 -19.94
N LEU A 247 -13.73 -10.87 -20.13
CA LEU A 247 -13.49 -9.79 -19.18
C LEU A 247 -14.22 -8.53 -19.64
N TYR A 248 -14.94 -7.88 -18.72
CA TYR A 248 -15.64 -6.62 -18.94
C TYR A 248 -15.10 -5.56 -17.99
N TYR A 249 -15.18 -4.30 -18.38
CA TYR A 249 -14.84 -3.14 -17.55
C TYR A 249 -16.02 -2.18 -17.45
N GLY A 250 -16.33 -1.74 -16.24
CA GLY A 250 -17.24 -0.63 -15.97
C GLY A 250 -16.83 0.12 -14.70
N SER A 251 -17.46 1.26 -14.45
CA SER A 251 -17.22 2.10 -13.27
C SER A 251 -18.51 2.70 -12.73
N VAL A 252 -18.44 3.22 -11.51
CA VAL A 252 -19.50 3.98 -10.86
C VAL A 252 -18.91 5.11 -10.05
N ASN A 253 -19.51 6.30 -10.12
CA ASN A 253 -19.10 7.42 -9.27
C ASN A 253 -19.40 7.12 -7.80
N ALA A 254 -18.40 7.28 -6.95
CA ALA A 254 -18.43 7.10 -5.51
C ALA A 254 -17.92 8.35 -4.75
N ALA A 255 -17.81 9.51 -5.41
CA ALA A 255 -17.25 10.74 -4.85
C ALA A 255 -17.92 11.16 -3.53
N GLU A 256 -19.21 10.87 -3.37
CA GLU A 256 -19.96 11.14 -2.14
C GLU A 256 -19.33 10.46 -0.90
N TYR A 257 -18.66 9.33 -1.09
CA TYR A 257 -18.10 8.47 -0.06
C TYR A 257 -16.60 8.64 0.13
N ILE A 258 -15.98 9.50 -0.67
CA ILE A 258 -14.53 9.73 -0.67
C ILE A 258 -14.27 11.16 -0.23
N ARG A 259 -13.23 11.38 0.58
CA ARG A 259 -12.69 12.72 0.79
C ARG A 259 -11.18 12.69 0.72
N ASP A 260 -10.60 13.71 0.10
CA ASP A 260 -9.22 14.05 0.33
C ASP A 260 -9.11 14.90 1.62
N LYS A 261 -8.11 14.63 2.44
CA LYS A 261 -7.80 15.40 3.65
C LYS A 261 -6.72 16.45 3.40
N ARG A 262 -6.09 16.44 2.23
CA ARG A 262 -4.91 17.25 1.91
C ARG A 262 -5.14 18.08 0.66
N ASP A 263 -4.59 19.29 0.65
CA ASP A 263 -4.57 20.13 -0.55
C ASP A 263 -3.32 19.83 -1.40
N PRO A 264 -3.42 19.90 -2.75
CA PRO A 264 -4.66 20.10 -3.50
C PRO A 264 -5.54 18.84 -3.46
N GLN A 265 -6.85 19.01 -3.26
CA GLN A 265 -7.79 17.89 -3.19
C GLN A 265 -8.00 17.28 -4.57
N VAL A 266 -7.28 16.20 -4.85
CA VAL A 266 -7.36 15.42 -6.09
C VAL A 266 -7.60 13.98 -5.72
N PHE A 267 -8.54 13.30 -6.37
CA PHE A 267 -8.75 11.88 -6.16
C PHE A 267 -9.51 11.25 -7.32
N ASP A 268 -9.40 9.93 -7.41
CA ASP A 268 -10.28 9.15 -8.27
C ASP A 268 -11.68 9.07 -7.63
N GLU A 269 -12.66 9.65 -8.30
CA GLU A 269 -14.04 9.71 -7.84
C GLU A 269 -14.79 8.38 -8.05
N GLU A 270 -14.20 7.41 -8.76
CA GLU A 270 -14.89 6.21 -9.18
C GLU A 270 -14.47 4.94 -8.41
N LEU A 271 -15.41 4.01 -8.32
CA LEU A 271 -15.09 2.59 -8.11
C LEU A 271 -15.10 1.90 -9.48
N HIS A 272 -14.03 1.18 -9.76
CA HIS A 272 -13.83 0.47 -11.02
C HIS A 272 -14.06 -1.03 -10.83
N ARG A 273 -14.66 -1.69 -11.83
CA ARG A 273 -14.90 -3.14 -11.82
C ARG A 273 -14.44 -3.78 -13.13
N LEU A 274 -13.46 -4.66 -13.03
CA LEU A 274 -13.13 -5.67 -14.02
C LEU A 274 -13.91 -6.95 -13.68
N ARG A 275 -14.93 -7.26 -14.48
CA ARG A 275 -15.84 -8.40 -14.28
C ARG A 275 -15.49 -9.51 -15.25
N PHE A 276 -14.94 -10.60 -14.72
CA PHE A 276 -14.68 -11.81 -15.48
C PHE A 276 -15.88 -12.75 -15.42
N VAL A 277 -16.37 -13.16 -16.60
CA VAL A 277 -17.47 -14.10 -16.79
C VAL A 277 -16.91 -15.38 -17.38
N PRO A 278 -16.84 -16.48 -16.60
CA PRO A 278 -16.43 -17.78 -17.11
C PRO A 278 -17.36 -18.29 -18.21
N ASP A 279 -16.79 -19.00 -19.18
CA ASP A 279 -17.58 -19.76 -20.17
C ASP A 279 -18.31 -20.95 -19.52
N ASP A 280 -17.71 -21.53 -18.46
CA ASP A 280 -18.36 -22.54 -17.63
C ASP A 280 -19.34 -21.89 -16.64
N SER A 281 -20.63 -21.97 -16.95
CA SER A 281 -21.71 -21.41 -16.11
C SER A 281 -21.81 -22.00 -14.69
N SER A 282 -21.10 -23.09 -14.39
CA SER A 282 -21.01 -23.63 -13.02
C SER A 282 -19.98 -22.90 -12.15
N LYS A 283 -19.08 -22.12 -12.77
CA LYS A 283 -18.09 -21.29 -12.10
C LYS A 283 -18.66 -19.91 -11.80
N LYS A 284 -18.23 -19.33 -10.68
CA LYS A 284 -18.61 -17.98 -10.28
C LYS A 284 -17.87 -16.95 -11.13
N GLU A 285 -18.54 -15.85 -11.41
CA GLU A 285 -17.86 -14.64 -11.88
C GLU A 285 -16.80 -14.18 -10.89
N THR A 286 -15.77 -13.49 -11.38
CA THR A 286 -14.74 -12.88 -10.55
C THR A 286 -14.69 -11.38 -10.79
N TRP A 287 -14.90 -10.59 -9.74
CA TRP A 287 -14.92 -9.14 -9.81
C TRP A 287 -13.66 -8.57 -9.16
N ILE A 288 -12.80 -7.96 -9.98
CA ILE A 288 -11.62 -7.21 -9.56
C ILE A 288 -12.03 -5.75 -9.45
N ILE A 289 -11.96 -5.21 -8.25
CA ILE A 289 -12.46 -3.89 -7.89
C ILE A 289 -11.28 -3.01 -7.49
N ASN A 290 -11.26 -1.79 -8.02
CA ASN A 290 -10.26 -0.79 -7.66
C ASN A 290 -10.93 0.48 -7.13
N GLY A 291 -10.39 1.02 -6.04
CA GLY A 291 -10.84 2.25 -5.41
C GLY A 291 -9.75 2.78 -4.48
N ALA A 292 -9.66 4.09 -4.32
CA ALA A 292 -8.59 4.77 -3.58
C ALA A 292 -9.03 5.21 -2.18
N ILE A 293 -9.57 4.31 -1.36
CA ILE A 293 -10.22 4.67 -0.09
C ILE A 293 -9.45 4.03 1.08
N HIS A 294 -8.81 4.83 1.92
CA HIS A 294 -8.15 4.31 3.13
C HIS A 294 -9.08 3.43 3.97
N CYS A 295 -8.59 2.25 4.35
CA CYS A 295 -9.26 1.30 5.24
C CYS A 295 -9.13 1.72 6.72
N VAL A 296 -9.79 2.84 7.04
CA VAL A 296 -9.78 3.48 8.37
C VAL A 296 -11.18 3.65 8.95
N GLY A 297 -12.16 2.83 8.53
CA GLY A 297 -13.55 2.92 9.01
C GLY A 297 -13.69 2.66 10.51
N ASN A 298 -12.86 1.77 11.08
CA ASN A 298 -12.77 1.56 12.53
C ASN A 298 -11.83 2.58 13.24
N GLY A 299 -11.16 3.44 12.47
CA GLY A 299 -10.13 4.37 12.93
C GLY A 299 -8.79 3.68 13.22
N ALA A 300 -7.74 4.50 13.37
CA ALA A 300 -6.37 3.99 13.47
C ALA A 300 -5.88 3.67 14.89
N ALA A 301 -6.54 4.18 15.94
CA ALA A 301 -6.02 4.08 17.30
C ALA A 301 -6.47 2.82 18.08
N GLY A 302 -7.42 2.05 17.55
CA GLY A 302 -8.08 0.95 18.28
C GLY A 302 -7.24 -0.33 18.33
N THR A 303 -7.57 -1.21 19.28
CA THR A 303 -6.94 -2.54 19.46
C THR A 303 -7.77 -3.69 18.91
N VAL A 304 -8.84 -3.38 18.16
CA VAL A 304 -9.78 -4.37 17.63
C VAL A 304 -9.41 -4.71 16.20
N LEU A 305 -9.35 -6.01 15.91
CA LEU A 305 -9.05 -6.54 14.60
C LEU A 305 -10.32 -6.65 13.73
N THR A 306 -10.26 -6.10 12.51
CA THR A 306 -11.30 -6.13 11.48
C THR A 306 -10.70 -5.93 10.07
N GLY A 307 -11.26 -6.61 9.07
CA GLY A 307 -11.06 -6.40 7.65
C GLY A 307 -11.70 -5.13 7.09
N ASP A 308 -12.15 -4.22 7.96
CA ASP A 308 -12.69 -2.89 7.66
C ASP A 308 -13.82 -2.93 6.61
N TYR A 309 -14.05 -1.84 5.87
CA TYR A 309 -15.16 -1.79 4.91
C TYR A 309 -15.03 -2.80 3.75
N PRO A 310 -13.82 -3.21 3.29
CA PRO A 310 -13.69 -4.22 2.24
C PRO A 310 -14.31 -5.57 2.61
N TYR A 311 -14.25 -5.97 3.90
CA TYR A 311 -14.91 -7.20 4.36
C TYR A 311 -16.43 -7.15 4.16
N TYR A 312 -17.05 -6.01 4.48
CA TYR A 312 -18.50 -5.84 4.35
C TYR A 312 -18.96 -5.63 2.91
N MET A 313 -18.09 -5.04 2.08
CA MET A 313 -18.28 -4.96 0.64
C MET A 313 -18.24 -6.35 -0.01
N GLU A 314 -17.23 -7.17 0.33
CA GLU A 314 -17.13 -8.57 -0.08
C GLU A 314 -18.40 -9.34 0.30
N LYS A 315 -18.83 -9.21 1.57
CA LYS A 315 -20.00 -9.90 2.07
C LYS A 315 -21.25 -9.56 1.26
N TYR A 316 -21.50 -8.28 1.00
CA TYR A 316 -22.65 -7.84 0.22
C TYR A 316 -22.62 -8.36 -1.21
N ILE A 317 -21.47 -8.30 -1.88
CA ILE A 317 -21.31 -8.78 -3.27
C ILE A 317 -21.51 -10.29 -3.35
N ASN A 318 -20.94 -11.06 -2.43
CA ASN A 318 -21.14 -12.51 -2.37
C ASN A 318 -22.61 -12.87 -2.16
N GLU A 319 -23.30 -12.19 -1.25
CA GLU A 319 -24.71 -12.46 -0.92
C GLU A 319 -25.67 -12.03 -2.04
N THR A 320 -25.37 -10.94 -2.76
CA THR A 320 -26.28 -10.34 -3.75
C THR A 320 -26.02 -10.83 -5.17
N ALA A 321 -24.75 -10.98 -5.55
CA ALA A 321 -24.34 -11.33 -6.92
C ALA A 321 -23.73 -12.74 -7.02
N GLY A 322 -23.37 -13.37 -5.90
CA GLY A 322 -22.72 -14.69 -5.91
C GLY A 322 -21.30 -14.68 -6.51
N ALA A 323 -20.72 -13.51 -6.77
CA ALA A 323 -19.44 -13.32 -7.41
C ALA A 323 -18.26 -13.45 -6.43
N ASN A 324 -17.12 -13.93 -6.92
CA ASN A 324 -15.85 -13.80 -6.22
C ASN A 324 -15.44 -12.32 -6.16
N TYR A 325 -14.78 -11.95 -5.07
CA TYR A 325 -14.41 -10.56 -4.78
C TYR A 325 -12.90 -10.42 -4.67
N PHE A 326 -12.33 -9.47 -5.41
CA PHE A 326 -10.96 -9.03 -5.26
C PHE A 326 -10.96 -7.51 -5.22
N TYR A 327 -10.39 -6.90 -4.19
CA TYR A 327 -10.26 -5.44 -4.10
C TYR A 327 -8.79 -5.07 -4.04
N ILE A 328 -8.41 -3.97 -4.67
CA ILE A 328 -7.05 -3.44 -4.67
C ILE A 328 -7.07 -1.93 -4.55
N GLN A 329 -6.19 -1.38 -3.71
CA GLN A 329 -6.16 0.05 -3.43
C GLN A 329 -5.72 0.87 -4.64
N GLY A 330 -6.25 2.10 -4.69
CA GLY A 330 -5.88 3.15 -5.62
C GLY A 330 -4.70 4.00 -5.15
N ALA A 331 -4.56 5.18 -5.76
CA ALA A 331 -3.69 6.25 -5.25
C ALA A 331 -4.34 6.84 -3.99
N GLU A 332 -4.12 6.22 -2.83
CA GLU A 332 -4.90 6.57 -1.63
C GLU A 332 -4.29 7.67 -0.77
N LEU A 333 -2.98 7.96 -0.80
CA LEU A 333 -2.27 8.97 0.03
C LEU A 333 -3.07 9.55 1.23
N ALA A 334 -3.69 10.73 1.07
CA ALA A 334 -4.44 11.40 2.12
C ALA A 334 -5.96 11.20 1.99
N ILE A 335 -6.39 10.32 1.09
CA ILE A 335 -7.78 9.97 0.86
C ILE A 335 -8.33 9.22 2.07
N SER A 336 -9.62 9.44 2.36
CA SER A 336 -10.29 8.81 3.48
C SER A 336 -11.73 8.52 3.11
N ASN A 337 -12.34 7.62 3.88
CA ASN A 337 -13.78 7.41 3.80
C ASN A 337 -14.53 8.66 4.28
N LYS A 338 -15.66 8.94 3.62
CA LYS A 338 -16.64 9.95 4.00
C LYS A 338 -17.97 9.25 4.23
N SER A 339 -18.37 9.18 5.51
CA SER A 339 -19.54 8.41 5.95
C SER A 339 -20.66 9.28 6.52
N ASP A 340 -20.60 10.61 6.34
CA ASP A 340 -21.58 11.56 6.91
C ASP A 340 -23.03 11.26 6.47
N GLY A 341 -23.22 10.73 5.26
CA GLY A 341 -24.52 10.32 4.71
C GLY A 341 -24.95 8.89 5.02
N ILE A 342 -24.14 8.11 5.74
CA ILE A 342 -24.41 6.70 6.03
C ILE A 342 -25.17 6.59 7.36
N THR A 343 -26.34 5.98 7.30
CA THR A 343 -27.11 5.63 8.50
C THR A 343 -26.98 4.13 8.77
N PRO A 344 -26.33 3.72 9.88
CA PRO A 344 -26.23 2.31 10.23
C PRO A 344 -27.56 1.74 10.78
N GLU A 345 -27.71 0.42 10.71
CA GLU A 345 -28.86 -0.27 11.28
C GLU A 345 -28.88 -0.12 12.82
N PRO A 346 -30.02 0.23 13.45
CA PRO A 346 -30.09 0.42 14.90
C PRO A 346 -29.62 -0.79 15.72
N ALA A 347 -29.90 -2.01 15.23
CA ALA A 347 -29.47 -3.25 15.88
C ALA A 347 -27.94 -3.41 15.88
N ASP A 348 -27.27 -3.00 14.81
CA ASP A 348 -25.81 -3.04 14.74
C ASP A 348 -25.19 -1.95 15.62
N VAL A 349 -25.83 -0.78 15.73
CA VAL A 349 -25.41 0.28 16.67
C VAL A 349 -25.52 -0.20 18.11
N GLU A 350 -26.61 -0.86 18.49
CA GLU A 350 -26.79 -1.42 19.83
C GLU A 350 -25.73 -2.47 20.15
N LYS A 351 -25.39 -3.31 19.17
CA LYS A 351 -24.46 -4.42 19.36
C LYS A 351 -22.98 -4.02 19.33
N TYR A 352 -22.59 -3.16 18.39
CA TYR A 352 -21.19 -2.87 18.08
C TYR A 352 -20.78 -1.41 18.32
N GLY A 353 -21.74 -0.54 18.66
CA GLY A 353 -21.55 0.89 18.76
C GLY A 353 -21.55 1.58 17.39
N ASN A 354 -21.78 2.89 17.41
CA ASN A 354 -22.06 3.68 16.20
C ASN A 354 -20.93 3.61 15.16
N ARG A 355 -19.67 3.72 15.58
CA ARG A 355 -18.53 3.74 14.64
C ARG A 355 -18.45 2.46 13.82
N TYR A 356 -18.50 1.31 14.48
CA TYR A 356 -18.35 0.03 13.79
C TYR A 356 -19.61 -0.31 12.98
N ALA A 357 -20.80 0.01 13.49
CA ALA A 357 -22.03 -0.13 12.70
C ALA A 357 -22.01 0.75 11.44
N THR A 358 -21.48 1.98 11.53
CA THR A 358 -21.30 2.88 10.37
C THR A 358 -20.32 2.29 9.36
N LEU A 359 -19.21 1.70 9.83
CA LEU A 359 -18.26 0.96 8.98
C LEU A 359 -18.94 -0.18 8.20
N MET A 360 -19.76 -0.99 8.88
CA MET A 360 -20.54 -2.07 8.24
C MET A 360 -21.45 -1.53 7.14
N ALA A 361 -22.22 -0.49 7.46
CA ALA A 361 -23.14 0.14 6.52
C ALA A 361 -22.42 0.82 5.35
N TYR A 362 -21.25 1.41 5.60
CA TYR A 362 -20.41 2.02 4.58
C TYR A 362 -19.89 0.96 3.60
N GLY A 363 -19.33 -0.15 4.07
CA GLY A 363 -18.88 -1.24 3.20
C GLY A 363 -20.02 -1.87 2.39
N LYS A 364 -21.20 -2.06 3.00
CA LYS A 364 -22.42 -2.46 2.30
C LYS A 364 -22.77 -1.47 1.17
N ARG A 365 -22.73 -0.16 1.46
CA ARG A 365 -23.08 0.88 0.49
C ARG A 365 -22.14 0.87 -0.72
N LEU A 366 -20.83 0.70 -0.52
CA LEU A 366 -19.90 0.55 -1.63
C LEU A 366 -20.16 -0.74 -2.43
N GLY A 367 -20.53 -1.83 -1.75
CA GLY A 367 -20.97 -3.07 -2.40
C GLY A 367 -22.21 -2.87 -3.30
N GLU A 368 -23.20 -2.11 -2.82
CA GLU A 368 -24.38 -1.72 -3.60
C GLU A 368 -24.00 -0.96 -4.88
N LEU A 369 -23.09 0.02 -4.77
CA LEU A 369 -22.61 0.78 -5.93
C LEU A 369 -21.95 -0.13 -6.96
N VAL A 370 -21.03 -1.00 -6.54
CA VAL A 370 -20.35 -1.90 -7.46
C VAL A 370 -21.30 -2.91 -8.10
N CYS A 371 -22.30 -3.41 -7.36
CA CYS A 371 -23.36 -4.24 -7.93
C CYS A 371 -24.24 -3.50 -8.94
N SER A 372 -24.34 -2.16 -8.84
CA SER A 372 -25.17 -1.33 -9.75
C SER A 372 -24.53 -1.06 -11.12
N ILE A 373 -23.24 -1.37 -11.30
CA ILE A 373 -22.54 -1.21 -12.57
C ILE A 373 -23.17 -2.14 -13.62
N THR A 374 -23.78 -1.53 -14.63
CA THR A 374 -24.45 -2.22 -15.75
C THR A 374 -23.95 -1.76 -17.11
N ASP A 375 -23.42 -0.53 -17.21
CA ASP A 375 -22.71 -0.05 -18.40
C ASP A 375 -21.27 -0.54 -18.35
N GLU A 376 -20.96 -1.53 -19.18
CA GLU A 376 -19.65 -2.15 -19.23
C GLU A 376 -19.23 -2.47 -20.68
N THR A 377 -17.92 -2.43 -20.90
CA THR A 377 -17.31 -2.71 -22.20
C THR A 377 -16.46 -3.96 -22.12
N ALA A 378 -16.52 -4.81 -23.14
CA ALA A 378 -15.63 -5.96 -23.24
C ALA A 378 -14.17 -5.50 -23.36
N VAL A 379 -13.29 -6.13 -22.60
CA VAL A 379 -11.85 -5.90 -22.60
C VAL A 379 -11.21 -6.96 -23.48
N SER A 380 -10.49 -6.54 -24.52
CA SER A 380 -9.80 -7.48 -25.42
C SER A 380 -8.69 -8.25 -24.67
N PRO A 381 -8.44 -9.54 -24.98
CA PRO A 381 -7.43 -10.37 -24.29
C PRO A 381 -6.00 -9.94 -24.66
N ILE A 382 -5.56 -8.88 -23.98
CA ILE A 382 -4.21 -8.33 -24.03
C ILE A 382 -3.86 -8.00 -22.59
N LEU A 383 -2.89 -8.70 -22.02
CA LEU A 383 -2.28 -8.38 -20.74
C LEU A 383 -0.80 -8.10 -20.95
N ASN A 384 -0.46 -6.82 -21.08
CA ASN A 384 0.93 -6.39 -21.08
C ASN A 384 1.30 -5.95 -19.66
N VAL A 385 2.45 -6.39 -19.15
CA VAL A 385 2.94 -5.97 -17.83
C VAL A 385 4.43 -5.71 -17.91
N LYS A 386 4.91 -4.61 -17.31
CA LYS A 386 6.34 -4.34 -17.17
C LYS A 386 6.63 -3.79 -15.79
N TYR A 387 7.75 -4.21 -15.21
CA TYR A 387 8.22 -3.71 -13.92
C TYR A 387 9.65 -3.19 -14.01
N ALA A 388 9.98 -2.27 -13.12
CA ALA A 388 11.34 -1.78 -12.94
C ALA A 388 11.67 -1.64 -11.45
N GLU A 389 12.87 -2.08 -11.07
CA GLU A 389 13.41 -1.78 -9.75
C GLU A 389 13.86 -0.31 -9.69
N VAL A 390 13.52 0.35 -8.58
CA VAL A 390 13.77 1.77 -8.34
C VAL A 390 14.49 1.92 -7.01
N PHE A 391 15.49 2.81 -7.00
CA PHE A 391 16.25 3.16 -5.81
C PHE A 391 15.81 4.53 -5.32
N VAL A 392 14.95 4.57 -4.31
CA VAL A 392 14.35 5.81 -3.81
C VAL A 392 15.25 6.40 -2.71
N PRO A 393 15.79 7.62 -2.88
CA PRO A 393 16.67 8.23 -1.88
C PRO A 393 15.96 8.49 -0.56
N ILE A 394 16.58 8.04 0.54
CA ILE A 394 16.12 8.36 1.89
C ILE A 394 16.83 9.63 2.35
N SER A 395 16.05 10.67 2.57
CA SER A 395 16.53 11.96 3.11
C SER A 395 15.84 12.36 4.41
N ASN A 396 14.72 11.72 4.76
CA ASN A 396 14.07 11.90 6.05
C ASN A 396 14.84 11.15 7.15
N ASN A 397 15.51 11.87 8.06
CA ASN A 397 16.29 11.25 9.13
C ASN A 397 15.42 10.54 10.19
N ILE A 398 14.12 10.84 10.28
CA ILE A 398 13.18 10.13 11.15
C ILE A 398 13.06 8.68 10.69
N LEU A 399 12.88 8.45 9.38
CA LEU A 399 12.84 7.10 8.82
C LEU A 399 14.19 6.40 8.86
N VAL A 400 15.30 7.12 8.67
CA VAL A 400 16.64 6.55 8.89
C VAL A 400 16.78 6.05 10.32
N LEU A 401 16.34 6.84 11.30
CA LEU A 401 16.35 6.45 12.71
C LEU A 401 15.46 5.22 12.95
N ALA A 402 14.22 5.23 12.46
CA ALA A 402 13.27 4.12 12.58
C ALA A 402 13.83 2.81 11.98
N ALA A 403 14.39 2.87 10.77
CA ALA A 403 15.03 1.73 10.10
C ALA A 403 16.23 1.20 10.92
N LYS A 404 17.07 2.09 11.47
CA LYS A 404 18.20 1.68 12.32
C LYS A 404 17.77 1.06 13.65
N CYS A 405 16.57 1.40 14.12
CA CYS A 405 15.97 0.82 15.31
C CYS A 405 15.22 -0.49 15.04
N GLY A 406 15.12 -0.91 13.77
CA GLY A 406 14.48 -2.17 13.36
C GLY A 406 12.97 -2.07 13.17
N LEU A 407 12.42 -0.86 13.11
CA LEU A 407 10.98 -0.63 12.94
C LEU A 407 10.52 -0.72 11.48
N LEU A 408 11.46 -0.71 10.53
CA LEU A 408 11.19 -0.80 9.10
C LEU A 408 11.96 -1.96 8.51
N LEU A 409 11.29 -2.75 7.67
CA LEU A 409 11.83 -4.00 7.11
C LEU A 409 12.19 -3.88 5.63
N ASN A 410 11.95 -2.73 5.01
CA ASN A 410 12.28 -2.50 3.59
C ASN A 410 13.76 -2.79 3.30
N LYS A 411 14.04 -3.26 2.08
CA LYS A 411 15.42 -3.43 1.61
C LYS A 411 16.06 -2.06 1.44
N VAL A 412 17.13 -1.80 2.20
CA VAL A 412 17.91 -0.56 2.13
C VAL A 412 19.33 -0.85 1.65
N VAL A 413 19.83 0.00 0.76
CA VAL A 413 21.22 -0.02 0.28
C VAL A 413 21.94 1.28 0.59
N LYS A 414 23.27 1.21 0.68
CA LYS A 414 24.15 2.38 0.85
C LYS A 414 24.67 2.85 -0.49
N ASN A 415 24.46 4.13 -0.79
CA ASN A 415 25.05 4.83 -1.92
C ASN A 415 26.03 5.89 -1.39
N GLY A 416 27.28 5.48 -1.13
CA GLY A 416 28.25 6.29 -0.39
C GLY A 416 27.80 6.53 1.05
N PHE A 417 27.59 7.80 1.42
CA PHE A 417 27.06 8.20 2.74
C PHE A 417 25.53 8.30 2.78
N LYS A 418 24.85 8.08 1.65
CA LYS A 418 23.39 8.15 1.53
C LYS A 418 22.77 6.76 1.59
N TYR A 419 21.48 6.72 1.90
CA TYR A 419 20.68 5.50 1.90
C TYR A 419 19.60 5.59 0.82
N GLU A 420 19.27 4.45 0.22
CA GLU A 420 18.18 4.32 -0.76
C GLU A 420 17.34 3.10 -0.38
N VAL A 421 16.00 3.22 -0.41
CA VAL A 421 15.10 2.06 -0.40
C VAL A 421 15.13 1.44 -1.79
N VAL A 422 15.26 0.11 -1.85
CA VAL A 422 15.11 -0.64 -3.09
C VAL A 422 13.67 -1.14 -3.16
N THR A 423 12.97 -0.70 -4.19
CA THR A 423 11.56 -0.99 -4.41
C THR A 423 11.31 -1.26 -5.89
N GLU A 424 10.06 -1.45 -6.29
CA GLU A 424 9.69 -1.60 -7.70
C GLU A 424 8.39 -0.89 -8.04
N ILE A 425 8.29 -0.48 -9.30
CA ILE A 425 7.08 0.07 -9.89
C ILE A 425 6.67 -0.80 -11.08
N GLY A 426 5.41 -0.71 -11.49
CA GLY A 426 4.92 -1.40 -12.67
C GLY A 426 3.98 -0.56 -13.55
N TYR A 427 3.89 -0.98 -14.80
CA TYR A 427 2.91 -0.54 -15.77
C TYR A 427 2.22 -1.78 -16.35
N ALA A 428 0.89 -1.77 -16.37
CA ALA A 428 0.11 -2.84 -16.99
C ALA A 428 -0.95 -2.29 -17.93
N GLU A 429 -1.36 -3.11 -18.89
CA GLU A 429 -2.46 -2.82 -19.80
C GLU A 429 -3.43 -4.00 -19.82
N PHE A 430 -4.72 -3.69 -19.66
CA PHE A 430 -5.80 -4.64 -19.83
C PHE A 430 -6.59 -4.23 -21.09
N GLY A 431 -6.42 -5.02 -22.14
CA GLY A 431 -6.94 -4.68 -23.45
C GLY A 431 -6.36 -3.38 -24.01
N SER A 432 -7.04 -2.79 -24.99
CA SER A 432 -6.61 -1.54 -25.62
C SER A 432 -6.96 -0.28 -24.82
N ASN A 433 -7.78 -0.40 -23.77
CA ASN A 433 -8.51 0.74 -23.20
C ASN A 433 -8.14 1.05 -21.74
N LEU A 434 -7.41 0.17 -21.06
CA LEU A 434 -7.02 0.36 -19.65
C LEU A 434 -5.51 0.34 -19.49
N ALA A 435 -5.02 1.29 -18.70
CA ALA A 435 -3.66 1.37 -18.22
C ALA A 435 -3.68 1.28 -16.69
N VAL A 436 -2.68 0.65 -16.10
CA VAL A 436 -2.55 0.54 -14.65
C VAL A 436 -1.16 0.96 -14.22
N ALA A 437 -1.08 1.92 -13.31
CA ALA A 437 0.12 2.27 -12.57
C ALA A 437 0.21 1.41 -11.30
N ILE A 438 1.23 0.55 -11.20
CA ILE A 438 1.44 -0.31 -10.02
C ILE A 438 2.51 0.34 -9.15
N MET A 439 2.15 0.69 -7.92
CA MET A 439 2.91 1.63 -7.10
C MET A 439 3.26 1.07 -5.72
N PRO A 440 4.52 1.21 -5.27
CA PRO A 440 4.94 0.82 -3.93
C PRO A 440 4.51 1.89 -2.93
N GLY A 441 3.70 1.54 -1.92
CA GLY A 441 3.18 2.49 -0.94
C GLY A 441 2.04 3.39 -1.44
N GLU A 442 1.86 4.51 -0.74
CA GLU A 442 0.68 5.38 -0.85
C GLU A 442 0.97 6.56 -1.79
N LEU A 443 0.56 6.44 -3.07
CA LEU A 443 0.80 7.46 -4.10
C LEU A 443 -0.16 8.64 -3.96
N ALA A 444 0.38 9.87 -4.02
CA ALA A 444 -0.41 11.09 -4.15
C ALA A 444 -1.24 11.09 -5.46
N PRO A 445 -2.58 11.22 -5.39
CA PRO A 445 -3.46 11.20 -6.56
C PRO A 445 -3.08 12.22 -7.64
N GLU A 446 -2.61 13.40 -7.25
CA GLU A 446 -2.22 14.48 -8.15
C GLU A 446 -0.99 14.14 -9.01
N ILE A 447 -0.15 13.20 -8.58
CA ILE A 447 0.92 12.62 -9.42
C ILE A 447 0.32 11.74 -10.53
N ALA A 448 -0.75 11.00 -10.22
CA ALA A 448 -1.38 10.10 -11.17
C ALA A 448 -2.30 10.83 -12.15
N PHE A 449 -3.15 11.73 -11.64
CA PHE A 449 -4.28 12.32 -12.37
C PHE A 449 -4.10 13.81 -12.69
N GLY A 450 -3.06 14.47 -12.17
CA GLY A 450 -2.81 15.90 -12.35
C GLY A 450 -3.44 16.77 -11.26
N GLY A 451 -3.38 18.09 -11.42
CA GLY A 451 -3.89 19.01 -10.40
C GLY A 451 -2.90 19.33 -9.28
N THR A 452 -1.60 19.11 -9.51
CA THR A 452 -0.55 19.55 -8.58
C THR A 452 -0.53 21.08 -8.44
N ASP A 453 -0.13 21.55 -7.26
CA ASP A 453 -0.02 22.98 -6.98
C ASP A 453 0.89 23.70 -7.98
N THR A 454 0.49 24.92 -8.39
CA THR A 454 1.40 25.84 -9.08
C THR A 454 2.50 26.33 -8.13
N ALA A 455 3.58 26.89 -8.67
CA ALA A 455 4.62 27.53 -7.84
C ALA A 455 4.09 28.61 -6.89
N ALA A 456 2.97 29.26 -7.19
CA ALA A 456 2.39 30.27 -6.31
C ALA A 456 1.67 29.65 -5.10
N GLU A 457 1.09 28.47 -5.28
CA GLU A 457 0.30 27.77 -4.27
C GLU A 457 1.19 26.86 -3.42
N SER A 458 2.16 26.19 -4.07
CA SER A 458 2.98 25.13 -3.48
C SER A 458 3.84 25.60 -2.31
N TRP A 459 4.11 24.68 -1.38
CA TRP A 459 4.86 24.96 -0.17
C TRP A 459 6.27 25.48 -0.43
N LEU A 460 6.94 24.91 -1.43
CA LEU A 460 8.32 25.26 -1.77
C LEU A 460 8.42 26.49 -2.69
N GLY A 461 7.30 26.99 -3.23
CA GLY A 461 7.33 28.07 -4.20
C GLY A 461 7.84 27.63 -5.57
N GLN A 462 7.62 26.36 -5.92
CA GLN A 462 8.15 25.70 -7.11
C GLN A 462 7.07 24.91 -7.83
N ASP A 463 7.17 24.81 -9.15
CA ASP A 463 6.28 23.97 -9.95
C ASP A 463 6.67 22.50 -9.82
N TRP A 464 5.66 21.63 -9.92
CA TRP A 464 5.85 20.22 -10.18
C TRP A 464 6.25 20.01 -11.65
N ASN A 465 7.36 19.32 -11.90
CA ASN A 465 7.98 19.27 -13.22
C ASN A 465 7.74 17.94 -13.98
N PHE A 466 6.77 17.13 -13.54
CA PHE A 466 6.43 15.87 -14.21
C PHE A 466 4.99 15.92 -14.71
N SER A 467 4.75 15.42 -15.92
CA SER A 467 3.39 15.18 -16.40
C SER A 467 2.69 14.15 -15.50
N PRO A 468 1.37 14.28 -15.29
CA PRO A 468 0.62 13.26 -14.58
C PRO A 468 0.63 11.94 -15.35
N PHE A 469 0.51 10.83 -14.63
CA PHE A 469 0.61 9.50 -15.23
C PHE A 469 -0.47 9.23 -16.27
N VAL A 470 -1.65 9.83 -16.14
CA VAL A 470 -2.74 9.72 -17.12
C VAL A 470 -2.32 10.20 -18.51
N ASP A 471 -1.42 11.19 -18.59
CA ASP A 471 -0.92 11.72 -19.87
C ASP A 471 0.07 10.77 -20.56
N ALA A 472 0.64 9.80 -19.84
CA ALA A 472 1.55 8.81 -20.42
C ALA A 472 0.82 7.79 -21.32
N SER A 473 -0.48 7.59 -21.09
CA SER A 473 -1.33 6.67 -21.86
C SER A 473 -2.69 7.30 -22.17
N PRO A 474 -2.74 8.40 -22.96
CA PRO A 474 -3.92 9.26 -23.07
C PRO A 474 -5.12 8.61 -23.78
N SER A 475 -4.90 7.49 -24.49
CA SER A 475 -5.97 6.71 -25.11
C SER A 475 -6.59 5.66 -24.18
N ARG A 476 -6.11 5.56 -22.93
CA ARG A 476 -6.52 4.56 -21.94
C ARG A 476 -7.01 5.25 -20.69
N LYS A 477 -8.01 4.65 -20.03
CA LYS A 477 -8.35 5.01 -18.65
C LYS A 477 -7.24 4.50 -17.74
N LEU A 478 -6.65 5.40 -16.95
CA LEU A 478 -5.64 5.05 -15.96
C LEU A 478 -6.33 4.57 -14.66
N LEU A 479 -5.88 3.43 -14.16
CA LEU A 479 -6.10 2.96 -12.80
C LEU A 479 -4.78 3.00 -12.03
N VAL A 480 -4.85 3.01 -10.70
CA VAL A 480 -3.67 2.86 -9.84
C VAL A 480 -3.86 1.63 -8.98
N PHE A 481 -2.88 0.74 -8.96
CA PHE A 481 -2.77 -0.34 -7.98
C PHE A 481 -1.72 0.09 -6.97
N GLY A 482 -2.18 0.74 -5.90
CA GLY A 482 -1.35 1.25 -4.82
C GLY A 482 -0.88 0.15 -3.87
N ILE A 483 0.15 0.44 -3.07
CA ILE A 483 0.64 -0.40 -1.97
C ILE A 483 0.88 -1.84 -2.45
N THR A 484 1.41 -1.93 -3.67
CA THR A 484 1.65 -3.18 -4.37
C THR A 484 3.15 -3.41 -4.43
N ASN A 485 3.55 -4.63 -4.07
CA ASN A 485 4.91 -5.16 -4.02
C ASN A 485 5.87 -4.54 -3.02
N ASP A 486 5.52 -3.40 -2.42
CA ASP A 486 6.23 -2.80 -1.30
C ASP A 486 5.34 -1.76 -0.61
N GLN A 487 5.70 -1.40 0.62
CA GLN A 487 5.15 -0.25 1.34
C GLN A 487 6.34 0.63 1.73
N ILE A 488 6.56 1.70 0.98
CA ILE A 488 7.68 2.65 1.20
C ILE A 488 7.24 3.95 1.90
N GLY A 489 6.00 3.97 2.39
CA GLY A 489 5.33 5.13 2.95
C GLY A 489 4.64 5.97 1.87
N TYR A 490 4.38 7.23 2.22
CA TYR A 490 3.76 8.19 1.32
C TYR A 490 4.69 8.62 0.19
N ILE A 491 4.17 8.67 -1.04
CA ILE A 491 4.83 9.22 -2.22
C ILE A 491 4.17 10.55 -2.56
N LEU A 492 4.70 11.62 -1.95
CA LEU A 492 4.25 13.00 -2.15
C LEU A 492 4.95 13.65 -3.35
N ASN A 493 4.28 14.58 -4.02
CA ASN A 493 4.91 15.53 -4.94
C ASN A 493 5.79 16.49 -4.13
N GLY A 494 7.07 16.59 -4.49
CA GLY A 494 8.06 17.31 -3.68
C GLY A 494 7.79 18.81 -3.53
N ASN A 495 7.09 19.45 -4.47
CA ASN A 495 6.73 20.87 -4.35
C ASN A 495 5.70 21.16 -3.26
N SER A 496 4.89 20.17 -2.89
CA SER A 496 3.90 20.23 -1.80
C SER A 496 4.35 19.42 -0.57
N TRP A 497 5.66 19.22 -0.38
CA TRP A 497 6.23 18.69 0.87
C TRP A 497 6.13 19.74 1.98
N HIS A 498 5.21 19.54 2.92
CA HIS A 498 4.93 20.42 4.05
C HIS A 498 5.91 20.18 5.21
N SER A 499 5.56 20.69 6.40
CA SER A 499 6.35 20.54 7.61
C SER A 499 5.90 19.31 8.41
N TYR A 500 6.82 18.70 9.15
CA TYR A 500 6.51 17.57 10.05
C TYR A 500 5.54 17.96 11.18
N LEU A 501 5.31 19.25 11.40
CA LEU A 501 4.43 19.80 12.43
C LEU A 501 3.05 20.20 11.90
N THR A 502 2.84 20.15 10.58
CA THR A 502 1.60 20.58 9.94
C THR A 502 0.85 19.42 9.32
N GLU A 503 1.56 18.37 8.90
CA GLU A 503 1.03 17.21 8.21
C GLU A 503 1.71 15.92 8.72
N ASN A 504 1.01 14.79 8.63
CA ASN A 504 1.53 13.51 9.14
C ASN A 504 2.28 12.71 8.05
N GLU A 505 1.96 12.94 6.79
CA GLU A 505 2.42 12.13 5.66
C GLU A 505 3.94 12.24 5.46
N GLU A 506 4.52 13.42 5.69
CA GLU A 506 5.95 13.70 5.59
C GLU A 506 6.78 12.87 6.58
N ILE A 507 6.23 12.59 7.77
CA ILE A 507 6.93 11.86 8.83
C ILE A 507 7.27 10.45 8.37
N VAL A 508 6.37 9.82 7.60
CA VAL A 508 6.51 8.44 7.13
C VAL A 508 6.81 8.33 5.64
N SER A 509 7.26 9.41 5.00
CA SER A 509 7.80 9.38 3.62
C SER A 509 9.33 9.39 3.60
N THR A 510 9.93 8.69 2.62
CA THR A 510 11.41 8.61 2.44
C THR A 510 12.06 9.98 2.26
N GLY A 511 11.30 10.98 1.82
CA GLY A 511 11.71 12.38 1.75
C GLY A 511 11.07 13.11 0.57
N PRO A 512 11.35 14.42 0.43
CA PRO A 512 10.73 15.28 -0.58
C PRO A 512 11.07 14.92 -2.04
N ARG A 513 11.93 13.92 -2.27
CA ARG A 513 12.31 13.46 -3.63
C ARG A 513 11.69 12.13 -4.01
N ALA A 514 10.86 11.56 -3.14
CA ALA A 514 10.22 10.26 -3.38
C ALA A 514 9.33 10.32 -4.61
N GLY A 515 8.42 11.30 -4.66
CA GLY A 515 7.53 11.53 -5.80
C GLY A 515 8.28 11.71 -7.11
N GLU A 516 9.29 12.58 -7.17
CA GLU A 516 10.03 12.84 -8.41
C GLU A 516 10.76 11.59 -8.89
N THR A 517 11.30 10.79 -7.96
CA THR A 517 12.01 9.56 -8.30
C THR A 517 11.05 8.53 -8.88
N ILE A 518 9.89 8.34 -8.24
CA ILE A 518 8.84 7.41 -8.69
C ILE A 518 8.24 7.88 -10.02
N ALA A 519 7.89 9.16 -10.15
CA ALA A 519 7.30 9.72 -11.36
C ALA A 519 8.27 9.64 -12.55
N SER A 520 9.54 10.02 -12.35
CA SER A 520 10.56 9.87 -13.38
C SER A 520 10.73 8.41 -13.82
N ALA A 521 10.75 7.48 -12.86
CA ALA A 521 10.92 6.06 -13.16
C ALA A 521 9.70 5.49 -13.92
N TYR A 522 8.48 5.85 -13.52
CA TYR A 522 7.25 5.42 -14.16
C TYR A 522 7.13 5.94 -15.59
N LEU A 523 7.29 7.25 -15.80
CA LEU A 523 7.23 7.84 -17.13
C LEU A 523 8.31 7.25 -18.06
N THR A 524 9.52 6.99 -17.52
CA THR A 524 10.59 6.30 -18.26
C THR A 524 10.20 4.85 -18.60
N LEU A 525 9.53 4.14 -17.69
CA LEU A 525 9.08 2.77 -17.91
C LEU A 525 8.03 2.72 -19.04
N VAL A 526 7.02 3.60 -18.99
CA VAL A 526 5.98 3.66 -20.02
C VAL A 526 6.59 4.03 -21.38
N THR A 527 7.45 5.05 -21.45
CA THR A 527 8.15 5.47 -22.68
C THR A 527 9.06 4.38 -23.28
N LYS A 528 9.48 3.39 -22.49
CA LYS A 528 10.30 2.28 -23.01
C LYS A 528 9.46 1.21 -23.69
N VAL A 529 8.19 1.09 -23.32
CA VAL A 529 7.27 0.05 -23.84
C VAL A 529 6.23 0.63 -24.80
N ARG A 530 6.14 1.97 -24.88
CA ARG A 530 5.29 2.76 -25.76
C ARG A 530 6.11 3.87 -26.42
#